data_AF-A0A9E3YEH2-F1
#
_entry.id   AF-A0A9E3YEH2-F1
#
_cell.length_a   1.000
_cell.length_b   1.000
_cell.length_c   1.000
_cell.angle_alpha   90.00
_cell.angle_beta   90.00
_cell.angle_gamma   90.00
#
_symmetry.space_group_name_H-M   'P 1'
#
loop_
_entity.id
_entity.type
_entity.pdbx_description
1 polymer ?
#
loop_
_entity_poly.entity_id
_entity_poly.type
_entity_poly.pdbx_seq_one_letter_code
_entity_poly.pdbx_strand_id
1 'polypeptide(L)' 'VVAALQGRRAALMAHHGLVAVGHSAAQALDLAVEVETLAAQYLAALALGEPPELTDEQMAEVLEKMSAGPGYGSSR' A
#
# COMPACT_ATOMS: atom_id res chain seq x y z
N VAL A 1 5.64 5.80 -14.73
CA VAL A 1 5.26 4.50 -14.12
C VAL A 1 6.48 3.71 -13.64
N VAL A 2 7.38 3.25 -14.52
CA VAL A 2 8.54 2.43 -14.14
C VAL A 2 9.43 3.07 -13.05
N ALA A 3 9.68 4.37 -13.13
CA ALA A 3 10.44 5.09 -12.10
C ALA A 3 9.74 5.11 -10.72
N ALA A 4 8.41 5.21 -10.69
CA ALA A 4 7.62 5.22 -9.45
C ALA A 4 7.53 3.82 -8.79
N LEU A 5 7.82 2.76 -9.54
CA LEU A 5 7.86 1.38 -9.04
C LEU A 5 9.24 0.99 -8.48
N GLN A 6 10.24 1.87 -8.50
CA GLN A 6 11.54 1.55 -7.90
C GLN A 6 11.39 1.35 -6.39
N GLY A 7 11.63 0.12 -5.92
CA GLY A 7 11.46 -0.26 -4.51
C GLY A 7 10.01 -0.26 -4.02
N ARG A 8 9.02 -0.29 -4.93
CA ARG A 8 7.58 -0.33 -4.62
C ARG A 8 6.87 -1.32 -5.54
N ARG A 9 5.72 -1.84 -5.09
CA ARG A 9 4.91 -2.81 -5.88
C ARG A 9 3.65 -2.20 -6.48
N ALA A 10 3.36 -0.93 -6.19
CA ALA A 10 2.25 -0.20 -6.78
C ALA A 10 2.61 1.27 -6.96
N ALA A 11 1.97 1.93 -7.93
CA ALA A 11 2.14 3.36 -8.18
C ALA A 11 0.83 3.98 -8.66
N LEU A 12 0.52 5.16 -8.15
CA LEU A 12 -0.55 6.01 -8.67
C LEU A 12 -0.09 6.73 -9.94
N MET A 13 -1.02 6.92 -10.86
CA MET A 13 -0.84 7.60 -12.13
C MET A 13 -1.74 8.84 -12.13
N ALA A 14 -1.12 10.02 -12.21
CA ALA A 14 -1.83 11.29 -12.23
C ALA A 14 -2.97 11.29 -13.26
N HIS A 15 -4.19 11.58 -12.80
CA HIS A 15 -5.42 11.61 -13.60
C HIS A 15 -5.80 10.30 -14.31
N HIS A 16 -5.30 9.13 -13.86
CA HIS A 16 -5.61 7.85 -14.50
C HIS A 16 -6.06 6.78 -13.52
N GLY A 17 -5.23 6.38 -12.57
CA GLY A 17 -5.54 5.25 -11.67
C GLY A 17 -4.30 4.69 -11.01
N LEU A 18 -4.27 3.39 -10.73
CA LEU A 18 -3.10 2.71 -10.18
C LEU A 18 -2.56 1.62 -11.12
N VAL A 19 -1.28 1.30 -10.92
CA VAL A 19 -0.70 0.03 -11.38
C VAL A 19 -0.20 -0.73 -10.16
N ALA A 20 -0.39 -2.05 -10.14
CA ALA A 20 0.15 -2.95 -9.12
C ALA A 20 0.85 -4.13 -9.79
N VAL A 21 1.92 -4.64 -9.17
CA VAL A 21 2.69 -5.79 -9.65
C VAL A 21 2.81 -6.86 -8.57
N GLY A 22 2.76 -8.12 -9.01
CA GLY A 22 2.88 -9.30 -8.16
C GLY A 22 3.43 -10.49 -8.95
N HIS A 23 3.81 -11.55 -8.25
CA HIS A 23 4.31 -12.80 -8.83
C HIS A 23 3.21 -13.60 -9.52
N SER A 24 1.95 -13.22 -9.33
CA SER A 24 0.77 -13.77 -10.01
C SER A 24 -0.27 -12.66 -10.21
N ALA A 25 -1.22 -12.88 -11.12
CA ALA A 25 -2.34 -11.96 -11.31
C ALA A 25 -3.19 -11.80 -10.03
N ALA A 26 -3.36 -12.88 -9.27
CA ALA A 26 -4.06 -12.83 -7.98
C ALA A 26 -3.35 -11.91 -6.98
N GLN A 27 -2.03 -12.07 -6.80
CA GLN A 27 -1.27 -11.21 -5.90
C GLN A 27 -1.27 -9.73 -6.34
N ALA A 28 -1.20 -9.48 -7.66
CA ALA A 28 -1.27 -8.13 -8.19
C ALA A 28 -2.65 -7.50 -7.94
N LEU A 29 -3.72 -8.28 -8.07
CA LEU A 29 -5.09 -7.85 -7.78
C LEU A 29 -5.29 -7.56 -6.29
N ASP A 30 -4.82 -8.44 -5.41
CA ASP A 30 -4.93 -8.24 -3.95
C ASP A 30 -4.25 -6.94 -3.53
N LEU A 31 -3.03 -6.69 -4.05
CA LEU A 31 -2.31 -5.44 -3.80
C LEU A 31 -3.06 -4.23 -4.37
N ALA A 32 -3.67 -4.36 -5.55
CA ALA A 32 -4.45 -3.27 -6.13
C ALA A 32 -5.65 -2.90 -5.26
N VAL A 33 -6.37 -3.90 -4.73
CA VAL A 33 -7.49 -3.72 -3.82
C VAL A 33 -7.04 -3.10 -2.48
N GLU A 34 -5.89 -3.53 -1.96
CA GLU A 34 -5.33 -2.97 -0.73
C GLU A 34 -4.97 -1.48 -0.89
N VAL A 35 -4.31 -1.11 -1.99
CA VAL A 35 -3.99 0.29 -2.31
C VAL A 35 -5.24 1.14 -2.49
N GLU A 36 -6.28 0.61 -3.15
CA GLU A 36 -7.57 1.31 -3.29
C GLU A 36 -8.25 1.52 -1.92
N THR A 37 -8.19 0.52 -1.04
CA THR A 37 -8.73 0.61 0.32
C THR A 37 -8.01 1.70 1.11
N LEU A 38 -6.67 1.74 1.03
CA LEU A 38 -5.87 2.79 1.67
C LEU A 38 -6.16 4.18 1.09
N ALA A 39 -6.32 4.30 -0.23
CA ALA A 39 -6.67 5.56 -0.88
C ALA A 39 -8.03 6.08 -0.40
N ALA A 40 -9.05 5.21 -0.32
CA ALA A 40 -10.37 5.57 0.19
C ALA A 40 -10.31 5.99 1.66
N GLN A 41 -9.56 5.28 2.50
CA GLN A 41 -9.35 5.64 3.91
C GLN A 41 -8.63 6.98 4.06
N TYR A 42 -7.57 7.21 3.28
CA TYR A 42 -6.81 8.45 3.30
C TYR A 42 -7.66 9.66 2.89
N LEU A 43 -8.46 9.52 1.81
CA LEU A 43 -9.40 10.56 1.38
C LEU A 43 -10.47 10.84 2.43
N ALA A 44 -11.00 9.81 3.10
CA ALA A 44 -11.97 9.98 4.18
C ALA A 44 -11.35 10.69 5.40
N ALA A 45 -10.09 10.37 5.73
CA ALA A 45 -9.36 11.01 6.82
C ALA A 45 -9.06 12.49 6.50
N LEU A 46 -8.62 12.79 5.27
CA LEU A 46 -8.36 14.16 4.81
C LEU A 46 -9.58 15.08 4.94
N ALA A 47 -10.79 14.54 4.81
CA ALA A 47 -12.02 15.32 5.02
C ALA A 47 -12.18 15.81 6.47
N LEU A 48 -11.51 15.18 7.44
CA LEU A 48 -11.50 15.55 8.85
C LEU A 48 -10.28 16.40 9.24
N GLY A 49 -9.27 16.47 8.38
CA GLY A 49 -7.99 17.15 8.61
C GLY A 49 -6.80 16.31 8.13
N GLU A 50 -5.59 16.80 8.34
CA GLU A 50 -4.38 16.06 7.98
C GLU A 50 -4.24 14.81 8.87
N PRO A 51 -4.25 13.58 8.30
CA PRO A 51 -4.04 12.38 9.09
C PRO A 51 -2.59 12.31 9.59
N PRO A 52 -2.34 11.82 10.83
CA PRO A 52 -0.98 11.64 11.31
C PRO A 52 -0.27 10.55 10.50
N GLU A 53 0.94 10.86 10.04
CA GLU A 53 1.81 9.91 9.35
C GLU A 53 2.60 9.07 10.35
N LEU A 54 2.85 7.80 9.99
CA LEU A 54 3.79 6.96 10.72
C LEU A 54 5.22 7.39 10.39
N THR A 55 6.10 7.42 11.39
CA THR A 55 7.52 7.70 11.14
C THR A 55 8.18 6.55 10.39
N ASP A 56 9.35 6.80 9.80
CA ASP A 56 10.13 5.78 9.11
C ASP A 56 10.49 4.60 10.05
N GLU A 57 10.76 4.87 11.32
CA GLU A 57 11.02 3.83 12.34
C GLU A 57 9.77 2.99 12.61
N GLN A 58 8.61 3.64 12.77
CA GLN A 58 7.34 2.92 12.97
C GLN A 58 7.00 2.05 11.75
N MET A 59 7.23 2.56 10.54
CA MET A 59 7.06 1.77 9.32
C MET A 59 8.05 0.61 9.22
N ALA A 60 9.30 0.80 9.64
CA ALA A 60 10.28 -0.28 9.69
C ALA A 60 9.86 -1.40 10.66
N GLU A 61 9.35 -1.05 11.84
CA GLU A 61 8.81 -2.03 12.80
C GLU A 61 7.62 -2.81 12.24
N VAL A 62 6.73 -2.14 11.49
CA VAL A 62 5.59 -2.80 10.82
C VAL A 62 6.09 -3.79 9.78
N LEU A 63 7.05 -3.39 8.95
CA LEU A 63 7.63 -4.26 7.91
C LEU A 63 8.36 -5.46 8.51
N GLU A 64 9.09 -5.27 9.60
CA GLU A 64 9.72 -6.37 10.35
C GLU A 64 8.65 -7.38 10.82
N LYS A 65 7.57 -6.91 11.45
CA LYS A 65 6.46 -7.77 11.92
C LYS A 65 5.76 -8.50 10.78
N MET A 66 5.56 -7.86 9.63
CA MET A 66 4.97 -8.50 8.44
C MET A 66 5.89 -9.57 7.84
N SER A 67 7.21 -9.45 8.02
CA SER A 67 8.20 -10.43 7.55
C SER A 67 8.45 -11.59 8.53
N ALA A 68 8.16 -11.41 9.82
CA ALA A 68 8.60 -12.29 10.89
C ALA A 68 7.67 -13.49 11.23
N GLY A 69 6.53 -13.68 10.57
CA GLY A 69 5.70 -14.88 10.79
C GLY A 69 4.27 -14.86 10.21
N PRO A 70 3.54 -15.99 10.28
CA PRO A 70 2.21 -16.11 9.70
C PRO A 70 1.16 -15.47 10.62
N GLY A 71 0.93 -14.15 10.51
CA GLY A 71 -0.10 -13.53 11.36
C GLY A 71 -0.45 -12.07 11.16
N TYR A 72 0.42 -11.25 10.56
CA TYR A 72 0.11 -9.82 10.32
C TYR A 72 0.10 -9.53 8.82
N GLY A 73 -1.07 -9.23 8.27
CA GLY A 73 -1.22 -8.74 6.89
C GLY A 73 -1.36 -9.80 5.78
N SER A 74 -1.64 -11.07 6.12
CA SER A 74 -2.09 -12.02 5.08
C SER A 74 -3.52 -11.65 4.69
N SER A 75 -3.71 -11.06 3.52
CA SER A 75 -5.01 -11.09 2.83
C SER A 75 -5.50 -12.54 2.81
N ARG A 76 -6.77 -12.74 3.16
CA ARG A 76 -7.41 -14.06 3.17
C ARG A 76 -7.49 -14.66 1.78
#